data_AF-A0A327Z2I9-F1
#
_entry.id   AF-A0A327Z2I9-F1
#
_cell.length_a   1.000
_cell.length_b   1.000
_cell.length_c   1.000
_cell.angle_alpha   90.00
_cell.angle_beta   90.00
_cell.angle_gamma   90.00
#
_symmetry.space_group_name_H-M   'P 1'
#
loop_
_entity.id
_entity.type
_entity.pdbx_description
1 polymer ?
#
loop_
_entity_poly.entity_id
_entity_poly.type
_entity_poly.pdbx_seq_one_letter_code
_entity_poly.pdbx_strand_id
1 'polypeptide(L)'
;MRPLFYGWLYGVPFLLIVGWVRRASSPEFGDPAQAAHYGEVTLRYLIAALVLNIAVPLIGMAVAWRLRDQEWTARFVRSLWWMAGLLFLQWMIVASSAVPPSNVEPVPEVTRCIPISGGRQCPGG
;
A
#
# COMPACT_ATOMS: atom_id res chain seq x y z
N MET A 1 -24.14 17.09 5.82
CA MET A 1 -23.46 16.63 4.59
C MET A 1 -22.03 17.16 4.44
N ARG A 2 -21.79 18.48 4.55
CA ARG A 2 -20.44 19.09 4.52
C ARG A 2 -19.38 18.43 5.44
N PRO A 3 -19.64 18.19 6.76
CA PRO A 3 -18.62 17.60 7.62
C PRO A 3 -18.27 16.15 7.25
N LEU A 4 -19.24 15.38 6.76
CA LEU A 4 -19.02 14.03 6.20
C LEU A 4 -18.14 14.08 4.95
N PHE A 5 -18.40 15.03 4.07
CA PHE A 5 -17.62 15.22 2.85
C PHE A 5 -16.18 15.67 3.17
N TYR A 6 -15.99 16.65 4.04
CA TYR A 6 -14.64 17.10 4.42
C TYR A 6 -13.90 16.05 5.26
N GLY A 7 -14.60 15.35 6.15
CA GLY A 7 -14.03 14.24 6.91
C GLY A 7 -13.52 13.12 6.00
N TRP A 8 -14.24 12.81 4.93
CA TRP A 8 -13.77 11.89 3.89
C TRP A 8 -12.61 12.47 3.08
N LEU A 9 -12.77 13.69 2.56
CA LEU A 9 -11.81 14.36 1.68
C LEU A 9 -10.43 14.54 2.34
N TYR A 10 -10.38 14.72 3.65
CA TYR A 10 -9.11 14.87 4.38
C TYR A 10 -8.70 13.59 5.11
N GLY A 11 -9.65 12.86 5.71
CA GLY A 11 -9.35 11.68 6.51
C GLY A 11 -8.85 10.50 5.70
N VAL A 12 -9.46 10.23 4.54
CA VAL A 12 -9.06 9.10 3.70
C VAL A 12 -7.69 9.33 3.07
N PRO A 13 -7.40 10.48 2.43
CA PRO A 13 -6.06 10.75 1.91
C PRO A 13 -5.00 10.77 3.00
N PHE A 14 -5.31 11.28 4.19
CA PHE A 14 -4.38 11.25 5.32
C PHE A 14 -3.98 9.81 5.68
N LEU A 15 -4.95 8.91 5.83
CA LEU A 15 -4.66 7.50 6.15
C LEU A 15 -3.92 6.78 5.02
N LEU A 16 -4.25 7.09 3.76
CA LEU A 16 -3.53 6.55 2.59
C LEU A 16 -2.09 7.04 2.54
N ILE A 17 -1.83 8.33 2.79
CA ILE A 17 -0.48 8.90 2.86
C ILE A 17 0.31 8.22 3.98
N VAL A 18 -0.26 8.07 5.18
CA VAL A 18 0.42 7.39 6.30
C VAL A 18 0.73 5.93 5.95
N GLY A 19 -0.24 5.20 5.37
CA GLY A 19 -0.02 3.81 4.94
C GLY A 19 1.04 3.69 3.85
N TRP A 20 1.05 4.61 2.88
CA TRP A 20 2.03 4.63 1.79
C TRP A 20 3.42 5.01 2.28
N VAL A 21 3.55 6.03 3.13
CA VAL A 21 4.82 6.40 3.78
C VAL A 21 5.34 5.22 4.59
N ARG A 22 4.49 4.52 5.35
CA ARG A 22 4.91 3.32 6.11
C ARG A 22 5.33 2.15 5.24
N ARG A 23 4.73 1.99 4.06
CA ARG A 23 5.09 0.95 3.07
C ARG A 23 6.40 1.30 2.34
N ALA A 24 6.62 2.58 2.06
CA ALA A 24 7.79 3.08 1.32
C ALA A 24 9.01 3.30 2.23
N SER A 25 8.78 3.55 3.51
CA SER A 25 9.84 3.43 4.50
C SER A 25 10.16 1.94 4.66
N SER A 26 11.42 1.59 4.41
CA SER A 26 11.99 0.27 4.65
C SER A 26 12.81 0.32 5.94
N PRO A 27 12.18 0.43 7.12
CA PRO A 27 12.91 0.41 8.39
C PRO A 27 13.61 -0.94 8.54
N GLU A 28 14.91 -0.90 8.83
CA GLU A 28 15.67 -2.08 9.19
C GLU A 28 15.32 -2.47 10.63
N PHE A 29 14.81 -3.70 10.80
CA PHE A 29 14.51 -4.26 12.11
C PHE A 29 15.54 -5.34 12.44
N GLY A 30 16.17 -5.24 13.61
CA GLY A 30 17.07 -6.29 14.12
C GLY A 30 16.34 -7.53 14.65
N ASP A 31 15.03 -7.47 14.81
CA ASP A 31 14.18 -8.54 15.37
C ASP A 31 13.00 -8.86 14.43
N PRO A 32 12.83 -10.12 14.00
CA PRO A 32 11.72 -10.53 13.14
C PRO A 32 10.33 -10.29 13.75
N ALA A 33 10.19 -10.28 15.09
CA ALA A 33 8.92 -9.96 15.73
C ALA A 33 8.50 -8.49 15.51
N GLN A 34 9.47 -7.58 15.43
CA GLN A 34 9.22 -6.16 15.18
C GLN A 34 8.82 -5.91 13.73
N ALA A 35 9.45 -6.62 12.79
CA ALA A 35 9.08 -6.58 11.38
C ALA A 35 7.63 -7.09 11.16
N ALA A 36 7.26 -8.19 11.81
CA ALA A 36 5.90 -8.74 11.76
C ALA A 36 4.87 -7.76 12.33
N HIS A 37 5.16 -7.16 13.49
CA HIS A 37 4.27 -6.18 14.11
C HIS A 37 4.10 -4.92 13.24
N TYR A 38 5.18 -4.40 12.66
CA TYR A 38 5.12 -3.24 11.77
C TYR A 38 4.27 -3.52 10.52
N GLY A 39 4.42 -4.71 9.93
CA GLY A 39 3.60 -5.17 8.82
C GLY A 39 2.12 -5.26 9.18
N GLU A 40 1.79 -5.85 10.33
CA GLU A 40 0.42 -5.99 10.80
C GLU A 40 -0.26 -4.64 11.05
N VAL A 41 0.43 -3.70 11.72
CA VAL A 41 -0.12 -2.37 11.98
C VAL A 41 -0.29 -1.59 10.66
N THR A 42 0.65 -1.69 9.73
CA THR A 42 0.54 -1.07 8.41
C THR A 42 -0.66 -1.61 7.63
N LEU A 43 -0.87 -2.94 7.68
CA LEU A 43 -2.04 -3.57 7.08
C LEU A 43 -3.35 -3.06 7.69
N ARG A 44 -3.42 -2.93 9.03
CA ARG A 44 -4.61 -2.38 9.71
C ARG A 44 -4.92 -0.96 9.25
N TYR A 45 -3.91 -0.09 9.11
CA TYR A 45 -4.13 1.27 8.59
C TYR A 45 -4.64 1.27 7.15
N LEU A 46 -4.09 0.41 6.29
CA LEU A 46 -4.56 0.29 4.90
C LEU A 46 -6.00 -0.24 4.82
N ILE A 47 -6.34 -1.24 5.64
CA ILE A 47 -7.71 -1.77 5.73
C ILE A 47 -8.66 -0.68 6.25
N ALA A 48 -8.29 0.02 7.32
CA ALA A 48 -9.11 1.09 7.87
C ALA A 48 -9.33 2.22 6.85
N ALA A 49 -8.28 2.61 6.13
CA ALA A 49 -8.38 3.59 5.04
C ALA A 49 -9.36 3.13 3.96
N LEU A 50 -9.25 1.87 3.51
CA LEU A 50 -10.12 1.29 2.50
C LEU A 50 -11.59 1.21 2.95
N VAL A 51 -11.81 0.76 4.19
CA VAL A 51 -13.15 0.68 4.79
C VAL A 51 -13.77 2.07 4.89
N LEU A 52 -13.04 3.06 5.40
CA LEU A 52 -13.52 4.44 5.48
C LEU A 52 -13.77 5.04 4.10
N ASN A 53 -12.95 4.68 3.12
CA ASN A 53 -13.10 5.13 1.74
C ASN A 53 -14.44 4.68 1.13
N ILE A 54 -14.96 3.51 1.51
CA ILE A 54 -16.24 2.98 1.02
C ILE A 54 -17.40 3.39 1.93
N ALA A 55 -17.24 3.24 3.25
CA ALA A 55 -18.31 3.43 4.23
C ALA A 55 -18.82 4.87 4.24
N VAL A 56 -17.93 5.86 4.17
CA VAL A 56 -18.33 7.26 4.26
C VAL A 56 -19.18 7.73 3.07
N PRO A 57 -18.82 7.44 1.79
CA PRO A 57 -19.70 7.76 0.67
C PRO A 57 -21.03 7.01 0.73
N LEU A 58 -21.06 5.75 1.18
CA LEU A 58 -22.32 5.01 1.36
C LEU A 58 -23.23 5.65 2.42
N ILE A 59 -22.67 6.03 3.57
CA ILE A 59 -23.40 6.75 4.62
C ILE A 59 -23.87 8.11 4.08
N GLY A 60 -23.00 8.84 3.37
CA GLY A 60 -23.34 10.12 2.75
C GLY A 60 -24.49 10.01 1.74
N MET A 61 -24.47 8.97 0.91
CA MET A 61 -25.54 8.64 -0.03
C MET A 61 -26.83 8.28 0.69
N ALA A 62 -26.79 7.43 1.73
CA ALA A 62 -27.97 7.04 2.50
C ALA A 62 -28.63 8.25 3.20
N VAL A 63 -27.82 9.17 3.73
CA VAL A 63 -28.30 10.42 4.33
C VAL A 63 -28.89 11.36 3.27
N ALA A 64 -28.23 11.52 2.12
CA ALA A 64 -28.73 12.36 1.03
C ALA A 64 -30.03 11.84 0.43
N TRP A 65 -30.13 10.52 0.25
CA TRP A 65 -31.33 9.85 -0.23
C TRP A 65 -32.50 10.02 0.75
N ARG A 66 -32.24 9.86 2.06
CA ARG A 66 -33.26 10.09 3.10
C ARG A 66 -33.75 11.53 3.14
N LEU A 67 -32.88 12.49 2.83
CA LEU A 67 -33.22 13.91 2.75
C LEU A 67 -33.77 14.34 1.37
N ARG A 68 -33.92 13.40 0.43
CA ARG A 68 -34.36 13.63 -0.97
C ARG A 68 -33.53 14.67 -1.72
N ASP A 69 -32.26 14.83 -1.33
CA ASP A 69 -31.36 15.78 -1.95
C ASP A 69 -30.66 15.13 -3.15
N GLN A 70 -31.23 15.35 -4.35
CA GLN A 70 -30.75 14.72 -5.57
C GLN A 70 -29.37 15.23 -6.01
N GLU A 71 -29.05 16.50 -5.75
CA GLU A 71 -27.71 17.03 -6.06
C GLU A 71 -26.62 16.31 -5.24
N TRP A 72 -26.84 16.17 -3.95
CA TRP A 72 -25.87 15.50 -3.08
C TRP A 72 -25.77 14.01 -3.36
N THR A 73 -26.89 13.37 -3.68
CA THR A 73 -26.90 11.96 -4.09
C THR A 73 -26.05 11.76 -5.35
N ALA A 74 -26.22 12.62 -6.37
CA ALA A 74 -25.43 12.57 -7.60
C ALA A 74 -23.93 12.81 -7.34
N ARG A 75 -23.57 13.72 -6.41
CA ARG A 75 -22.18 13.96 -6.01
C ARG A 75 -21.56 12.73 -5.34
N PHE A 76 -22.27 12.06 -4.43
CA PHE A 76 -21.78 10.83 -3.80
C PHE A 76 -21.62 9.68 -4.82
N VAL A 77 -22.59 9.49 -5.71
CA VAL A 77 -22.49 8.48 -6.79
C VAL A 77 -21.31 8.76 -7.71
N ARG A 78 -21.12 10.02 -8.13
CA ARG A 78 -19.97 10.41 -8.96
C ARG A 78 -18.64 10.17 -8.24
N SER A 79 -18.57 10.43 -6.93
CA SER A 79 -17.37 10.16 -6.13
C SER A 79 -17.05 8.66 -6.05
N LEU A 80 -18.08 7.80 -5.90
CA LEU A 80 -17.92 6.35 -5.90
C LEU A 80 -17.41 5.83 -7.25
N TRP A 81 -17.96 6.35 -8.36
CA TRP A 81 -17.49 5.99 -9.70
C TRP A 81 -16.04 6.39 -9.93
N TRP A 82 -15.66 7.61 -9.54
CA TRP A 82 -14.28 8.06 -9.67
C TRP A 82 -13.32 7.20 -8.83
N MET A 83 -13.73 6.86 -7.61
CA MET A 83 -12.97 5.98 -6.72
C MET A 83 -12.80 4.59 -7.30
N ALA A 84 -13.87 3.98 -7.82
CA ALA A 84 -13.80 2.68 -8.47
C ALA A 84 -12.84 2.70 -9.68
N GLY A 85 -12.90 3.77 -10.48
CA GLY A 85 -11.97 3.98 -11.59
C GLY A 85 -10.50 4.09 -11.15
N LEU A 86 -10.22 4.84 -10.07
CA LEU A 86 -8.87 4.97 -9.52
C LEU A 86 -8.33 3.65 -8.95
N LEU A 87 -9.15 2.91 -8.21
CA LEU A 87 -8.76 1.59 -7.68
C LEU A 87 -8.53 0.58 -8.81
N PHE A 88 -9.37 0.61 -9.84
CA PHE A 88 -9.18 -0.21 -11.03
C PHE A 88 -7.89 0.14 -11.77
N LEU A 89 -7.60 1.43 -11.95
CA LEU A 89 -6.35 1.90 -12.55
C LEU A 89 -5.13 1.45 -11.74
N GLN A 90 -5.16 1.61 -10.41
CA GLN A 90 -4.09 1.12 -9.54
C GLN A 90 -3.90 -0.39 -9.68
N TRP A 91 -5.00 -1.15 -9.70
CA TRP A 91 -4.93 -2.60 -9.90
C TRP A 91 -4.29 -2.98 -11.24
N MET A 92 -4.64 -2.28 -12.33
CA MET A 92 -4.00 -2.51 -13.63
C MET A 92 -2.50 -2.22 -13.60
N ILE A 93 -2.07 -1.14 -12.94
CA ILE A 93 -0.65 -0.81 -12.79
C ILE A 93 0.07 -1.91 -12.01
N VAL A 94 -0.46 -2.33 -10.86
CA VAL A 94 0.14 -3.37 -10.01
C VAL A 94 0.18 -4.73 -10.71
N ALA A 95 -0.89 -5.09 -11.43
CA ALA A 95 -0.95 -6.33 -12.20
C ALA A 95 0.08 -6.33 -13.34
N SER A 96 0.36 -5.18 -13.94
CA SER A 96 1.37 -5.03 -14.98
C SER A 96 2.80 -4.98 -14.45
N SER A 97 3.00 -4.62 -13.18
CA SER A 97 4.32 -4.48 -12.54
C SER A 97 4.79 -5.76 -11.84
N ALA A 98 4.51 -6.95 -12.40
CA ALA A 98 5.00 -8.21 -11.84
C ALA A 98 6.54 -8.25 -11.90
N VAL A 99 7.19 -7.76 -10.84
CA VAL A 99 8.61 -7.96 -10.62
C VAL A 99 8.76 -9.37 -10.06
N PRO A 100 9.40 -10.30 -10.78
CA PRO A 100 9.66 -11.63 -10.23
C PRO A 100 10.50 -11.48 -8.94
N PRO A 101 10.25 -12.30 -7.91
CA PRO A 101 11.05 -12.24 -6.69
C PRO A 101 12.52 -12.45 -7.08
N SER A 102 13.37 -11.45 -6.83
CA SER A 102 14.81 -11.61 -6.96
C SER A 102 15.29 -12.49 -5.81
N ASN A 103 15.13 -13.81 -5.95
CA ASN A 103 15.78 -14.81 -5.11
C ASN A 103 17.31 -14.87 -5.36
N VAL A 104 17.88 -13.82 -5.95
CA VAL A 104 19.31 -13.66 -6.06
C VAL A 104 19.78 -13.13 -4.72
N GLU A 105 20.04 -14.07 -3.81
CA GLU A 105 20.99 -13.84 -2.73
C GLU A 105 22.23 -13.21 -3.37
N PRO A 106 22.68 -12.02 -2.93
CA PRO A 106 23.84 -11.38 -3.53
C PRO A 106 25.01 -12.36 -3.37
N VAL A 107 25.41 -12.99 -4.48
CA VAL A 107 26.59 -13.84 -4.50
C VAL A 107 27.73 -12.94 -4.01
N PRO A 108 28.35 -13.23 -2.86
CA PRO A 108 29.42 -12.38 -2.36
C PRO A 108 30.49 -12.34 -3.45
N GLU A 109 30.80 -11.13 -3.92
CA GLU A 109 31.84 -10.91 -4.91
C GLU A 109 33.14 -11.44 -4.30
N VAL A 110 33.61 -12.60 -4.79
CA VAL A 110 34.82 -13.27 -4.30
C VAL A 110 36.02 -12.43 -4.74
N THR A 111 36.26 -11.33 -4.03
CA THR A 111 37.30 -10.34 -4.32
C THR A 111 38.67 -10.79 -3.83
N ARG A 112 38.77 -11.95 -3.16
CA ARG A 112 40.05 -12.42 -2.62
C ARG A 112 40.11 -13.94 -2.54
N CYS A 113 40.81 -14.55 -3.50
CA CYS A 113 41.38 -15.88 -3.27
C CYS A 113 42.42 -15.75 -2.15
N ILE A 114 42.13 -16.32 -0.99
CA ILE A 114 43.13 -16.48 0.07
C ILE A 114 43.94 -17.72 -0.32
N PRO A 115 45.21 -17.61 -0.74
CA PRO A 115 46.03 -18.77 -1.01
C PRO A 115 46.26 -19.52 0.31
N ILE A 116 45.64 -20.68 0.45
CA ILE A 116 46.00 -21.62 1.51
C ILE A 116 47.36 -22.19 1.10
N SER A 117 48.37 -21.95 1.93
CA SER A 117 49.73 -22.46 1.77
C SER A 117 49.70 -23.99 1.73
N GLY A 118 49.60 -24.59 0.54
CA GLY A 118 49.46 -26.04 0.42
C GLY A 118 48.94 -26.62 -0.89
N GLY A 119 48.84 -25.84 -1.97
CA GLY A 119 48.84 -26.39 -3.34
C GLY A 119 47.48 -26.57 -4.04
N ARG A 120 47.53 -26.22 -5.33
CA ARG A 120 46.61 -26.48 -6.46
C ARG A 120 45.28 -25.70 -6.50
N GLN A 121 45.37 -24.58 -7.24
CA GLN A 121 44.41 -24.00 -8.20
C GLN A 121 42.90 -24.07 -7.91
N CYS A 122 42.30 -22.89 -7.82
CA CYS A 122 40.85 -22.69 -7.93
C CYS A 122 40.36 -23.19 -9.30
N PRO A 123 39.38 -24.09 -9.36
CA PRO A 123 38.72 -24.45 -10.61
C PRO A 123 37.55 -23.47 -10.81
N GLY A 124 37.69 -22.57 -11.78
CA GLY A 124 36.63 -21.63 -12.11
C GLY A 124 37.11 -20.58 -13.10
N GLY A 125 36.95 -20.88 -14.39
CA GLY A 125 36.26 -19.89 -15.22
C GLY A 125 34.79 -19.85 -14.79
#